data_AF-A0A9W6XBA0-F1
#
_entry.id   AF-A0A9W6XBA0-F1
#
_cell.length_a   1.000
_cell.length_b   1.000
_cell.length_c   1.000
_cell.angle_alpha   90.00
_cell.angle_beta   90.00
_cell.angle_gamma   90.00
#
_symmetry.space_group_name_H-M   'P 1'
#
loop_
_entity.id
_entity.type
_entity.pdbx_description
1 polymer ?
#
loop_
_entity_poly.entity_id
_entity_poly.type
_entity_poly.pdbx_seq_one_letter_code
_entity_poly.pdbx_strand_id
1 'polypeptide(L)'
;MPEVYKHLDETVHTLETHFKDVQDTEFTVQDGVLFMLQTRNGKRTGPAALKIAVDMWREKLITEEEAVMLVEPRHLDQLLHPSSSGPVSLAATKISHSRR
;
A
#
# COMPACT_ATOMS: atom_id res chain seq x y z
N MET A 1 5.03 0.39 -27.46
CA MET A 1 4.95 -0.23 -26.11
C MET A 1 3.77 0.20 -25.21
N PRO A 2 2.69 0.88 -25.65
CA PRO A 2 1.51 1.11 -24.78
C PRO A 2 0.80 -0.18 -24.33
N GLU A 3 0.73 -1.18 -25.21
CA GLU A 3 0.07 -2.49 -24.97
C GLU A 3 0.65 -3.22 -23.75
N VAL A 4 1.99 -3.34 -23.68
CA VAL A 4 2.68 -4.04 -22.58
C VAL A 4 2.48 -3.32 -21.26
N TYR A 5 2.53 -1.98 -21.27
CA TYR A 5 2.28 -1.19 -20.07
C TYR A 5 0.85 -1.39 -19.56
N LYS A 6 -0.14 -1.36 -20.47
CA LYS A 6 -1.54 -1.60 -20.10
C LYS A 6 -1.72 -2.98 -19.46
N HIS A 7 -1.10 -4.01 -20.04
CA HIS A 7 -1.16 -5.36 -19.48
C HIS A 7 -0.47 -5.44 -18.11
N LEU A 8 0.64 -4.74 -17.92
CA LEU A 8 1.32 -4.64 -16.63
C LEU A 8 0.42 -3.94 -15.59
N ASP A 9 -0.19 -2.82 -15.94
CA ASP A 9 -1.09 -2.05 -15.07
C ASP A 9 -2.28 -2.90 -14.60
N GLU A 10 -2.95 -3.60 -15.53
CA GLU A 10 -4.04 -4.53 -15.23
C GLU A 10 -3.56 -5.70 -14.34
N THR A 11 -2.37 -6.23 -14.60
CA THR A 11 -1.79 -7.33 -13.80
C THR A 11 -1.46 -6.87 -12.38
N VAL A 12 -0.81 -5.71 -12.22
CA VAL A 12 -0.49 -5.15 -10.89
C VAL A 12 -1.77 -4.87 -10.11
N HIS A 13 -2.79 -4.27 -10.74
CA HIS A 13 -4.08 -4.03 -10.10
C HIS A 13 -4.76 -5.33 -9.64
N THR A 14 -4.66 -6.39 -10.44
CA THR A 14 -5.16 -7.72 -10.08
C THR A 14 -4.42 -8.29 -8.87
N LEU A 15 -3.10 -8.16 -8.83
CA LEU A 15 -2.28 -8.62 -7.72
C LEU A 15 -2.60 -7.85 -6.42
N GLU A 16 -2.69 -6.53 -6.47
CA GLU A 16 -3.03 -5.70 -5.30
C GLU A 16 -4.44 -6.00 -4.77
N THR A 17 -5.41 -6.22 -5.67
CA THR A 17 -6.78 -6.61 -5.29
C THR A 17 -6.80 -8.00 -4.65
N HIS A 18 -6.04 -8.96 -5.21
CA HIS A 18 -5.99 -10.33 -4.71
C HIS A 18 -5.31 -10.43 -3.35
N PHE A 19 -4.14 -9.80 -3.20
CA PHE A 19 -3.36 -9.84 -1.97
C PHE A 19 -3.82 -8.81 -0.93
N LYS A 20 -4.72 -7.89 -1.31
CA LYS A 20 -5.22 -6.79 -0.48
C LYS A 20 -4.09 -5.96 0.15
N ASP A 21 -3.00 -5.83 -0.58
CA ASP A 21 -1.81 -5.12 -0.14
C ASP A 21 -0.96 -4.69 -1.34
N VAL A 22 -0.20 -3.62 -1.17
CA VAL A 22 0.75 -3.14 -2.18
C VAL A 22 1.80 -4.20 -2.48
N GLN A 23 2.02 -4.45 -3.77
CA GLN A 23 2.93 -5.50 -4.26
C GLN A 23 4.23 -4.92 -4.81
N ASP A 24 5.35 -5.50 -4.37
CA ASP A 24 6.68 -5.35 -4.97
C ASP A 24 6.86 -6.48 -5.98
N THR A 25 6.83 -6.12 -7.27
CA THR A 25 6.71 -7.07 -8.38
C THR A 25 7.90 -6.95 -9.34
N GLU A 26 8.49 -8.08 -9.69
CA GLU A 26 9.55 -8.20 -10.70
C GLU A 26 8.95 -8.76 -11.99
N PHE A 27 9.26 -8.12 -13.11
CA PHE A 27 8.80 -8.51 -14.43
C PHE A 27 9.87 -8.29 -15.48
N THR A 28 9.72 -8.95 -16.63
CA THR A 28 10.53 -8.69 -17.83
C THR A 28 9.65 -8.62 -19.06
N VAL A 29 10.16 -8.00 -20.11
CA VAL A 29 9.49 -7.91 -21.41
C VAL A 29 10.43 -8.48 -22.46
N GLN A 30 10.02 -9.58 -23.10
CA GLN A 30 10.79 -10.24 -24.15
C GLN A 30 9.94 -10.35 -25.40
N ASP A 31 10.46 -9.86 -26.53
CA ASP A 31 9.77 -9.86 -27.83
C ASP A 31 8.35 -9.29 -27.80
N GLY A 32 8.14 -8.27 -26.95
CA GLY A 32 6.84 -7.61 -26.76
C GLY A 32 5.86 -8.36 -25.85
N VAL A 33 6.28 -9.45 -25.22
CA VAL A 33 5.48 -10.24 -24.28
C VAL A 33 5.91 -9.92 -22.84
N LEU A 34 4.93 -9.64 -21.97
CA LEU A 34 5.13 -9.43 -20.53
C LEU A 34 5.26 -10.78 -19.80
N PHE A 35 6.27 -10.90 -18.95
CA PHE A 35 6.47 -12.04 -18.06
C PHE A 35 6.60 -11.54 -16.62
N MET A 36 5.76 -12.07 -15.73
CA MET A 36 5.86 -11.82 -14.29
C MET A 36 6.82 -12.85 -13.67
N LEU A 37 7.83 -12.39 -12.95
CA LEU A 37 8.89 -13.24 -12.40
C LEU A 37 8.68 -13.53 -10.92
N GLN A 38 8.36 -12.48 -10.15
CA GLN A 38 8.13 -12.58 -8.72
C GLN A 38 7.15 -11.49 -8.27
N THR A 39 6.33 -11.79 -7.26
CA THR A 39 5.56 -10.79 -6.51
C THR A 39 5.67 -11.10 -5.03
N ARG A 40 5.66 -10.05 -4.21
CA ARG A 40 5.58 -10.16 -2.75
C ARG A 40 5.00 -8.88 -2.18
N ASN A 41 4.54 -8.92 -0.93
CA ASN A 41 4.13 -7.71 -0.23
C ASN A 41 5.30 -6.72 -0.17
N GLY A 42 5.04 -5.50 -0.63
CA GLY A 42 6.09 -4.49 -0.76
C GLY A 42 6.60 -4.03 0.60
N LYS A 43 7.93 -3.95 0.75
CA LYS A 43 8.53 -3.32 1.94
C LYS A 43 8.19 -1.83 1.95
N ARG A 44 7.90 -1.29 3.13
CA ARG A 44 7.48 0.10 3.30
C ARG A 44 7.90 0.67 4.64
N THR A 45 7.85 1.98 4.76
CA THR A 45 8.04 2.71 6.03
C THR A 45 6.74 2.76 6.81
N GLY A 46 6.79 3.05 8.12
CA GLY A 46 5.61 3.19 8.95
C GLY A 46 4.60 4.23 8.46
N PRO A 47 5.03 5.45 8.08
CA PRO A 47 4.15 6.43 7.45
C PRO A 47 3.46 5.91 6.17
N ALA A 48 4.20 5.18 5.32
CA ALA A 48 3.64 4.64 4.08
C ALA A 48 2.63 3.52 4.36
N ALA A 49 2.92 2.61 5.30
CA ALA A 49 1.99 1.56 5.72
C ALA A 49 0.66 2.15 6.20
N LEU A 50 0.72 3.20 7.03
CA LEU A 50 -0.47 3.86 7.56
C LEU A 50 -1.29 4.53 6.44
N LYS A 51 -0.61 5.23 5.52
CA LYS A 51 -1.26 5.87 4.38
C LYS A 51 -1.99 4.85 3.50
N ILE A 52 -1.32 3.75 3.14
CA ILE A 52 -1.88 2.68 2.31
C ILE A 52 -3.10 2.07 2.99
N ALA A 53 -3.00 1.69 4.27
CA ALA A 53 -4.12 1.08 4.99
C ALA A 53 -5.36 2.00 5.04
N VAL A 54 -5.16 3.30 5.29
CA VAL A 54 -6.25 4.30 5.32
C VAL A 54 -6.85 4.51 3.93
N ASP A 55 -6.03 4.60 2.89
CA ASP A 55 -6.51 4.82 1.53
C ASP A 55 -7.29 3.59 1.01
N MET A 56 -6.79 2.37 1.23
CA MET A 56 -7.49 1.13 0.85
C MET A 56 -8.83 0.96 1.58
N TRP A 57 -8.91 1.36 2.85
CA TRP A 57 -10.17 1.36 3.60
C TRP A 57 -11.16 2.41 3.05
N ARG A 58 -10.69 3.63 2.73
CA ARG A 58 -11.51 4.70 2.14
C ARG A 58 -12.06 4.31 0.76
N GLU A 59 -11.27 3.58 -0.01
CA GLU A 59 -11.64 3.03 -1.31
C GLU A 59 -12.52 1.77 -1.20
N LYS A 60 -12.81 1.31 0.03
CA LYS A 60 -13.63 0.14 0.36
C LYS A 60 -13.08 -1.17 -0.22
N LEU A 61 -11.76 -1.25 -0.40
CA LEU A 61 -11.07 -2.46 -0.85
C LEU A 61 -10.89 -3.46 0.30
N ILE A 62 -10.82 -2.95 1.53
CA ILE A 62 -10.60 -3.70 2.76
C ILE A 62 -11.53 -3.22 3.88
N THR A 63 -11.76 -4.06 4.89
CA THR A 63 -12.47 -3.64 6.12
C THR A 63 -11.58 -2.83 7.05
N GLU A 64 -12.16 -2.22 8.09
CA GLU A 64 -11.40 -1.50 9.11
C GLU A 64 -10.44 -2.45 9.85
N GLU A 65 -10.89 -3.67 10.16
CA GLU A 65 -10.08 -4.71 10.79
C GLU A 65 -8.90 -5.13 9.92
N GLU A 66 -9.14 -5.32 8.61
CA GLU A 66 -8.09 -5.62 7.64
C GLU A 66 -7.06 -4.47 7.55
N ALA A 67 -7.52 -3.21 7.59
CA ALA A 67 -6.65 -2.04 7.59
C ALA A 67 -5.73 -1.98 8.82
N VAL A 68 -6.25 -2.33 10.01
CA VAL A 68 -5.44 -2.44 11.23
C VAL A 68 -4.36 -3.51 11.09
N MET A 69 -4.69 -4.65 10.47
CA MET A 69 -3.75 -5.76 10.29
C MET A 69 -2.62 -5.47 9.28
N LEU A 70 -2.80 -4.52 8.36
CA LEU A 70 -1.75 -4.08 7.43
C LEU A 70 -0.63 -3.27 8.12
N VAL A 71 -0.90 -2.72 9.31
CA VAL A 71 0.06 -1.90 10.03
C VAL A 71 0.74 -2.74 11.13
N GLU A 72 1.88 -3.34 10.79
CA GLU A 72 2.69 -4.07 11.77
C GLU A 72 3.12 -3.18 12.97
N PRO A 73 3.27 -3.73 14.19
CA PRO A 73 3.69 -2.98 15.37
C PRO A 73 4.97 -2.15 15.18
N ARG A 74 5.97 -2.69 14.47
CA ARG A 74 7.24 -2.00 14.19
C ARG A 74 7.07 -0.72 13.35
N HIS A 75 5.99 -0.60 12.59
CA HIS A 75 5.67 0.61 11.83
C HIS A 75 5.29 1.76 12.77
N LEU A 76 4.67 1.45 13.91
CA LEU A 76 4.33 2.44 14.93
C LEU A 76 5.59 2.99 15.60
N ASP A 77 6.58 2.14 15.90
CA ASP A 77 7.86 2.57 16.48
C ASP A 77 8.53 3.64 15.59
N GLN A 78 8.50 3.45 14.26
CA GLN A 78 9.05 4.43 13.31
C GLN A 78 8.31 5.79 13.33
N LEU A 79 7.04 5.81 13.72
CA LEU A 79 6.26 7.04 13.87
C LEU A 79 6.51 7.74 15.21
N LEU A 80 6.90 6.98 16.24
CA LEU A 80 7.14 7.49 17.59
C LEU A 80 8.57 8.01 17.79
N HIS A 81 9.51 7.61 16.93
CA HIS A 81 10.89 8.06 16.98
C HIS A 81 11.16 9.24 16.02
N PRO A 82 12.00 10.21 16.41
CA PRO A 82 12.41 11.29 15.50
C PRO A 82 13.07 10.72 14.25
N SER A 83 12.45 10.93 13.09
CA SER A 83 13.07 10.61 11.80
C SER A 83 13.89 11.81 11.30
N SER A 84 15.00 11.56 10.60
CA SER A 84 15.83 12.60 10.00
C SER A 84 15.17 13.28 8.79
N SER A 85 14.11 12.69 8.25
CA SER A 85 13.23 13.32 7.26
C SER A 85 12.24 14.23 7.98
N GLY A 86 12.10 15.48 7.53
CA GLY A 86 11.26 16.52 8.14
C GLY A 86 9.78 16.15 8.36
N PRO A 87 8.97 17.08 8.89
CA PRO A 87 7.66 16.76 9.46
C PRO A 87 6.75 16.05 8.45
N VAL A 88 6.39 14.81 8.77
CA VAL A 88 5.34 14.07 8.08
C VAL A 88 4.00 14.67 8.52
N SER A 89 3.36 15.43 7.61
CA SER A 89 2.02 15.94 7.82
C SER A 89 1.00 14.80 7.76
N LEU A 90 0.78 14.13 8.89
CA LEU A 90 -0.45 13.37 9.11
C LEU A 90 -1.56 14.41 9.29
N ALA A 91 -2.34 14.66 8.23
CA ALA A 91 -3.57 15.42 8.35
C ALA A 91 -4.52 14.63 9.25
N ALA A 92 -4.41 14.86 10.56
CA ALA A 92 -5.25 14.24 11.57
C ALA A 92 -6.66 14.79 11.42
N THR A 93 -7.50 14.10 10.66
CA THR A 93 -8.95 14.29 10.74
C THR A 93 -9.36 13.90 12.15
N LYS A 94 -9.79 14.88 12.95
CA LYS A 94 -10.30 14.68 14.31
C LYS A 94 -11.37 13.59 14.29
N ILE A 95 -11.08 12.44 14.90
CA ILE A 95 -12.10 11.44 15.23
C ILE A 95 -12.88 12.01 16.41
N SER A 96 -13.88 12.85 16.14
CA SER A 96 -14.80 13.32 17.17
C SER A 96 -15.74 12.17 17.55
N HIS A 97 -15.47 11.54 18.69
CA HIS A 97 -16.45 10.71 19.39
C HIS A 97 -17.62 11.62 19.82
N SER A 98 -18.71 11.62 19.05
CA SER A 98 -19.99 12.15 19.51
C SER A 98 -20.63 11.13 20.44
N ARG A 99 -20.38 11.25 21.75
CA ARG A 99 -21.28 10.67 22.75
C ARG A 99 -22.48 11.61 22.93
N ARG A 100 -23.64 11.17 22.47
CA ARG A 100 -24.94 11.43 23.12
C ARG A 100 -25.76 10.17 23.04
#